data_AF-A0A6M3JYL1-F1
#
_entry.id   AF-A0A6M3JYL1-F1
#
_cell.length_a   1.000
_cell.length_b   1.000
_cell.length_c   1.000
_cell.angle_alpha   90.00
_cell.angle_beta   90.00
_cell.angle_gamma   90.00
#
_symmetry.space_group_name_H-M   'P 1'
#
loop_
_entity.id
_entity.type
_entity.pdbx_description
1 polymer ?
#
loop_
_entity_poly.entity_id
_entity_poly.type
_entity_poly.pdbx_seq_one_letter_code
_entity_poly.pdbx_strand_id
1 'polypeptide(L)' 'MEVIERKIEYSRPDKFYFYPLGDIHKGVVHCDEDLLEQKINEIKRERNALWLGMGDYGDLV' A
#
# COMPACT_ATOMS: atom_id res chain seq x y z
N MET A 1 1.00 15.15 -16.22
CA MET A 1 1.13 14.21 -15.09
C MET A 1 2.26 14.74 -14.22
N GLU A 2 1.93 15.21 -13.03
CA GLU A 2 2.95 15.61 -12.06
C GLU A 2 3.40 14.36 -11.29
N VAL A 3 4.71 14.20 -11.13
CA VAL A 3 5.30 13.04 -10.45
C VAL A 3 5.91 13.52 -9.15
N ILE A 4 5.53 12.89 -8.04
CA ILE A 4 6.19 13.10 -6.75
C ILE A 4 7.37 12.14 -6.68
N GLU A 5 8.57 12.69 -6.63
CA GLU A 5 9.79 11.91 -6.43
C GLU A 5 10.20 11.93 -4.96
N ARG A 6 10.55 10.75 -4.42
CA ARG A 6 11.12 10.60 -3.09
C ARG A 6 12.39 9.75 -3.18
N LYS A 7 13.51 10.32 -2.75
CA LYS A 7 14.75 9.58 -2.56
C LYS A 7 14.81 9.05 -1.13
N ILE A 8 15.06 7.75 -0.98
CA ILE A 8 15.23 7.10 0.32
C ILE A 8 16.73 6.86 0.51
N GLU A 9 17.33 7.57 1.47
CA GLU A 9 18.72 7.33 1.91
C GLU A 9 18.76 6.05 2.76
N TYR A 10 19.76 5.19 2.55
CA TYR A 10 19.90 3.94 3.29
C TYR A 10 21.36 3.54 3.42
N SER A 11 21.67 2.72 4.43
CA SER A 11 22.98 2.14 4.67
C SER A 11 22.85 0.63 4.93
N ARG A 12 23.91 -0.15 4.76
CA ARG A 12 23.84 -1.55 5.21
C ARG A 12 23.94 -1.58 6.74
N PRO A 13 23.11 -2.36 7.46
CA PRO A 13 22.21 -3.43 6.99
C PRO A 13 20.71 -3.07 6.98
N ASP A 14 20.33 -1.82 6.64
CA ASP A 14 18.93 -1.39 6.61
C ASP A 14 18.05 -2.32 5.75
N LYS A 15 16.83 -2.59 6.24
CA LYS A 15 15.82 -3.39 5.55
C LYS A 15 14.55 -2.58 5.36
N PHE A 16 13.87 -2.88 4.26
CA PHE A 16 12.59 -2.31 3.87
C PHE A 16 11.61 -3.43 3.62
N TYR A 17 10.33 -3.17 3.92
CA TYR A 17 9.24 -4.08 3.61
C TYR A 17 8.44 -3.49 2.45
N PHE A 18 8.21 -4.30 1.43
CA PHE A 18 7.54 -3.85 0.22
C PHE A 18 6.19 -4.56 0.11
N TYR A 19 5.12 -3.77 0.07
CA TYR A 19 3.74 -4.24 0.00
C TYR A 19 3.13 -3.81 -1.34
N PRO A 20 3.18 -4.65 -2.37
CA PRO A 20 2.49 -4.40 -3.63
C PRO A 20 1.00 -4.66 -3.44
N LEU A 21 0.18 -3.62 -3.53
CA LEU A 21 -1.27 -3.69 -3.41
C LEU A 21 -1.93 -2.98 -4.60
N GLY A 22 -2.89 -3.66 -5.22
CA GLY A 22 -3.73 -3.18 -6.31
C GLY A 22 -5.02 -3.99 -6.36
N ASP A 23 -5.87 -3.70 -7.34
CA ASP A 23 -7.14 -4.40 -7.58
C ASP A 23 -7.97 -4.52 -6.29
N ILE A 24 -7.91 -3.47 -5.47
CA ILE A 24 -8.61 -3.43 -4.19
C ILE A 24 -10.10 -3.33 -4.44
N HIS A 25 -10.51 -2.60 -5.48
CA HIS A 25 -11.91 -2.37 -5.85
C HIS A 25 -12.77 -2.00 -4.64
N LYS A 26 -12.25 -1.15 -3.76
CA LYS A 26 -12.98 -0.71 -2.56
C LYS A 26 -14.34 -0.13 -2.95
N GLY A 27 -15.39 -0.53 -2.24
CA GLY A 27 -16.78 -0.15 -2.54
C GLY A 27 -17.59 -1.21 -3.30
N VAL A 28 -16.98 -2.27 -3.86
CA VAL A 28 -17.74 -3.40 -4.41
C VAL A 28 -18.08 -4.44 -3.34
N VAL A 29 -19.19 -5.16 -3.52
CA VAL A 29 -19.64 -6.22 -2.59
C VAL A 29 -18.62 -7.35 -2.39
N HIS A 30 -17.73 -7.55 -3.35
CA HIS A 30 -16.67 -8.55 -3.32
C HIS A 30 -15.38 -8.06 -2.65
N CYS A 31 -15.29 -6.79 -2.30
CA CYS A 31 -14.15 -6.25 -1.55
C CYS A 31 -14.30 -6.61 -0.07
N ASP A 32 -13.33 -7.36 0.46
CA ASP A 32 -13.23 -7.61 1.90
C ASP A 32 -12.57 -6.39 2.57
N GLU A 33 -13.39 -5.37 2.86
CA GLU A 33 -12.91 -4.11 3.42
C GLU A 33 -12.34 -4.27 4.85
N ASP A 34 -12.82 -5.26 5.61
CA ASP A 34 -12.30 -5.56 6.94
C ASP A 34 -10.88 -6.13 6.86
N LEU A 35 -10.64 -7.06 5.94
CA LEU A 35 -9.30 -7.60 5.68
C LEU A 35 -8.35 -6.51 5.16
N LEU A 36 -8.84 -5.64 4.28
CA LEU A 36 -8.07 -4.50 3.79
C LEU A 36 -7.66 -3.57 4.94
N GLU A 37 -8.59 -3.22 5.83
CA GLU A 37 -8.30 -2.38 7.00
C GLU A 37 -7.31 -3.05 7.97
N GLN A 38 -7.45 -4.37 8.19
CA GLN A 38 -6.47 -5.13 8.98
C GLN A 38 -5.08 -5.08 8.35
N LYS A 39 -4.97 -5.28 7.03
CA LYS A 39 -3.70 -5.21 6.31
C LYS A 39 -3.09 -3.80 6.36
N ILE A 40 -3.89 -2.75 6.20
CA ILE A 40 -3.45 -1.36 6.35
C ILE A 40 -2.86 -1.14 7.76
N ASN A 41 -3.53 -1.65 8.80
CA ASN A 41 -3.08 -1.51 10.18
C ASN A 41 -1.82 -2.32 10.49
N GLU A 42 -1.63 -3.48 9.86
CA GLU A 42 -0.38 -4.24 9.89
C GLU A 42 0.76 -3.43 9.26
N ILE A 43 0.57 -2.91 8.05
CA ILE A 43 1.57 -2.12 7.31
C ILE A 43 1.98 -0.87 8.10
N LYS A 44 1.00 -0.17 8.71
CA LYS A 44 1.26 1.04 9.53
C LYS A 44 2.16 0.77 10.74
N ARG A 45 2.16 -0.45 11.28
CA ARG A 45 2.99 -0.83 12.44
C ARG A 45 4.42 -1.21 12.03
N GLU A 46 4.63 -1.55 10.76
CA GLU A 46 5.93 -1.96 10.27
C GLU A 46 6.82 -0.76 9.94
N ARG A 47 8.04 -0.76 10.48
CA ARG A 47 8.99 0.32 10.24
C ARG A 47 9.61 0.12 8.85
N ASN A 48 9.83 1.20 8.12
CA ASN A 48 10.38 1.16 6.75
C ASN A 48 9.48 0.38 5.77
N ALA A 49 8.17 0.35 6.01
CA ALA A 49 7.20 -0.19 5.07
C ALA A 49 6.98 0.78 3.89
N LEU A 50 6.99 0.21 2.68
CA LEU A 50 6.73 0.88 1.42
C LEU A 50 5.53 0.22 0.75
N TRP A 51 4.48 1.01 0.50
CA TRP A 51 3.31 0.58 -0.26
C TRP A 51 3.54 0.92 -1.73
N LEU A 52 3.50 -0.10 -2.59
CA LEU A 52 3.45 0.12 -4.04
C LEU A 52 2.03 -0.03 -4.53
N GLY A 53 1.51 1.07 -5.06
CA GLY A 53 0.21 1.10 -5.68
C GLY A 53 0.22 0.59 -7.10
N MET A 54 -0.58 -0.45 -7.36
CA MET A 54 -0.67 -1.05 -8.69
C MET A 54 -1.90 -0.60 -9.50
N GLY A 55 -2.82 0.16 -8.91
CA GLY A 55 -4.03 0.65 -9.57
C GLY A 55 -5.31 0.04 -8.98
N ASP A 56 -6.46 0.41 -9.56
CA ASP A 56 -7.79 -0.14 -9.28
C ASP A 56 -8.14 -0.20 -7.78
N TYR A 57 -7.94 0.94 -7.11
CA TYR A 57 -8.13 1.02 -5.67
C TYR A 57 -9.59 1.09 -5.22
N GLY A 58 -10.48 1.56 -6.08
CA GLY A 58 -11.86 1.79 -5.71
C GLY A 58 -12.74 1.88 -6.94
N ASP A 59 -13.87 1.19 -6.86
CA ASP A 59 -14.94 1.30 -7.84
C ASP A 59 -16.03 2.12 -7.19
N LEU A 60 -15.86 3.44 -7.26
CA LEU A 60 -16.83 4.40 -6.76
C LEU A 60 -18.06 4.35 -7.67
N VAL A 61 -19.08 3.61 -7.23
CA VAL A 61 -20.42 3.57 -7.87
C VAL A 61 -21.30 4.66 -7.28
#